data_AF-A0A7S2A7J5-F1
#
_entry.id   AF-A0A7S2A7J5-F1
#
_cell.length_a   1.000
_cell.length_b   1.000
_cell.length_c   1.000
_cell.angle_alpha   90.00
_cell.angle_beta   90.00
_cell.angle_gamma   90.00
#
_symmetry.space_group_name_H-M   'P 1'
#
loop_
_entity.id
_entity.type
_entity.pdbx_description
1 polymer ?
#
loop_
_entity_poly.entity_id
_entity_poly.type
_entity_poly.pdbx_seq_one_letter_code
_entity_poly.pdbx_strand_id
1 'polypeptide(L)'
;VPPYHHTYTGILLPSPMATPFMKRCVVLFQRKLLLIILLLNIFQNNIQINAFVVVPKSTPPSLLPLTSRPFTTTSTLLALQSGLDQRRRRVSNSAIRKSTFLYSTNTTTEAAAIHSSSSSSPTQRIISSVEKFSRLPVWPIWSGVILFVLSKFFGEEAAAKLEEEFLGGRVCPNFYNAEQTSPFIMLVHHRHSFANWDIIRFVQRLVFPEGFPAHPHRGFITVTYILKGGLVHRDSLGVKQTYGAETRHDGKHTQWLTAGAGVLHEEMWDIQQPGMFFKPSSQELFQLWLNLPARDKMISPKVQLLGGEEETPTVITMENSNMNTDEDARMTAKSKNVENDKIATKTIVIAGEHSGKRGSVVTQTDVSILHVQIMEPNVTWTHILPESHKTAIIYVRRGSIYVGEERVPAHYTAYLKSHGTNLSVTSDPKSSSKSNNDQPIADFILLAGEPINEPIMPQGSMVMNYPNEINQAYQDYQTGKMGIPWDHTVSDEDWKAHTERYPSFYKEGKDLFYVQSAVNNLKEWSNKEDAEVSKRGNDV
;
A
#
# COMPACT_ATOMS: atom_id res chain seq x y z
N VAL A 1 32.57 1.50 -9.06
CA VAL A 1 31.40 0.68 -8.71
C VAL A 1 30.16 1.44 -9.18
N PRO A 2 29.62 1.17 -10.38
CA PRO A 2 28.49 1.96 -10.90
C PRO A 2 27.14 1.41 -10.41
N PRO A 3 26.10 2.26 -10.34
CA PRO A 3 24.80 1.91 -9.77
C PRO A 3 23.96 1.13 -10.79
N TYR A 4 23.45 -0.03 -10.38
CA TYR A 4 22.51 -0.83 -11.14
C TYR A 4 21.09 -0.24 -11.02
N HIS A 5 20.69 0.58 -11.98
CA HIS A 5 19.28 0.84 -12.26
C HIS A 5 18.76 -0.25 -13.21
N HIS A 6 18.17 -1.31 -12.66
CA HIS A 6 17.32 -2.21 -13.43
C HIS A 6 15.86 -1.79 -13.25
N THR A 7 15.36 -1.02 -14.23
CA THR A 7 13.93 -0.92 -14.51
C THR A 7 13.44 -2.30 -14.98
N TYR A 8 12.51 -2.87 -14.22
CA TYR A 8 11.90 -4.16 -14.54
C TYR A 8 10.98 -4.01 -15.76
N THR A 9 11.45 -4.45 -16.93
CA THR A 9 10.60 -4.87 -18.05
C THR A 9 10.69 -6.38 -18.16
N GLY A 10 9.80 -7.10 -17.48
CA GLY A 10 9.65 -8.54 -17.64
C GLY A 10 9.24 -8.86 -19.08
N ILE A 11 10.16 -9.37 -19.89
CA ILE A 11 9.83 -9.98 -21.18
C ILE A 11 9.31 -11.39 -20.88
N LEU A 12 7.99 -11.56 -20.83
CA LEU A 12 7.36 -12.87 -20.74
C LEU A 12 7.27 -13.51 -22.14
N LEU A 13 7.66 -14.78 -22.22
CA LEU A 13 7.57 -15.60 -23.43
C LEU A 13 6.10 -16.00 -23.68
N PRO A 14 5.65 -16.04 -24.96
CA PRO A 14 4.27 -16.38 -25.30
C PRO A 14 3.96 -17.86 -25.04
N SER A 15 2.69 -18.13 -24.67
CA SER A 15 2.11 -19.46 -24.47
C SER A 15 2.45 -20.46 -25.60
N PRO A 16 2.64 -21.76 -25.28
CA PRO A 16 2.94 -22.80 -26.28
C PRO A 16 1.83 -22.97 -27.34
N MET A 17 0.60 -22.49 -27.09
CA MET A 17 -0.52 -22.59 -28.02
C MET A 17 -0.63 -21.46 -29.06
N ALA A 18 0.27 -20.47 -29.05
CA ALA A 18 0.23 -19.38 -30.02
C ALA A 18 0.77 -19.80 -31.41
N THR A 19 0.00 -19.55 -32.47
CA THR A 19 0.45 -19.77 -33.85
C THR A 19 1.72 -18.94 -34.16
N PRO A 20 2.59 -19.37 -35.09
CA PRO A 20 3.81 -18.63 -35.45
C PRO A 20 3.53 -17.17 -35.89
N PHE A 21 2.35 -16.94 -36.49
CA PHE A 21 1.86 -15.62 -36.85
C PHE A 21 1.56 -14.76 -35.61
N MET A 22 0.83 -15.30 -34.63
CA MET A 22 0.56 -14.59 -33.37
C MET A 22 1.85 -14.29 -32.58
N LYS A 23 2.80 -15.23 -32.55
CA LYS A 23 4.12 -15.00 -31.93
C LYS A 23 4.86 -13.83 -32.60
N ARG A 24 4.83 -13.74 -33.93
CA ARG A 24 5.42 -12.61 -34.68
C ARG A 24 4.69 -11.29 -34.42
N CYS A 25 3.36 -11.30 -34.38
CA CYS A 25 2.57 -10.11 -34.07
C CYS A 25 2.82 -9.60 -32.64
N VAL A 26 2.94 -10.50 -31.66
CA VAL A 26 3.27 -10.16 -30.26
C VAL A 26 4.66 -9.56 -30.15
N VAL A 27 5.67 -10.15 -30.79
CA VAL A 27 7.03 -9.60 -30.79
C VAL A 27 7.09 -8.23 -31.48
N LEU A 28 6.36 -8.04 -32.59
CA LEU A 28 6.28 -6.74 -33.28
C LEU A 28 5.54 -5.69 -32.43
N PHE A 29 4.46 -6.07 -31.75
CA PHE A 29 3.73 -5.20 -30.85
C PHE A 29 4.57 -4.82 -29.62
N GLN A 30 5.25 -5.78 -29.00
CA GLN A 30 6.17 -5.55 -27.87
C GLN A 30 7.33 -4.63 -28.28
N ARG A 31 7.93 -4.85 -29.46
CA ARG A 31 9.00 -3.97 -29.97
C ARG A 31 8.51 -2.55 -30.23
N LYS A 32 7.31 -2.38 -30.79
CA LYS A 32 6.72 -1.05 -31.02
C LYS A 32 6.31 -0.37 -29.70
N LEU A 33 5.76 -1.12 -28.75
CA LEU A 33 5.39 -0.61 -27.43
C LEU A 33 6.63 -0.21 -26.62
N LEU A 34 7.67 -1.03 -26.63
CA LEU A 34 8.96 -0.72 -26.00
C LEU A 34 9.61 0.50 -26.65
N LEU A 35 9.52 0.63 -27.99
CA LEU A 35 9.98 1.81 -28.71
C LEU A 35 9.19 3.06 -28.32
N ILE A 36 7.87 2.97 -28.18
CA ILE A 36 7.03 4.08 -27.70
C ILE A 36 7.39 4.46 -26.26
N ILE A 37 7.58 3.49 -25.37
CA ILE A 37 8.01 3.73 -23.98
C ILE A 37 9.41 4.36 -23.92
N LEU A 38 10.35 3.89 -24.74
CA LEU A 38 11.68 4.48 -24.90
C LEU A 38 11.61 5.90 -25.43
N LEU A 39 10.78 6.15 -26.45
CA LEU A 39 10.58 7.49 -27.01
C LEU A 39 9.94 8.44 -25.99
N LEU A 40 8.99 7.96 -25.19
CA LEU A 40 8.38 8.73 -24.09
C LEU A 40 9.39 9.03 -22.97
N ASN A 41 10.25 8.08 -22.61
CA ASN A 41 11.34 8.26 -21.64
C ASN A 41 12.44 9.22 -22.16
N ILE A 42 12.80 9.14 -23.45
CA ILE A 42 13.74 10.06 -24.10
C ILE A 42 13.16 11.48 -24.14
N PHE A 43 11.85 11.61 -24.39
CA PHE A 43 11.16 12.91 -24.31
C PHE A 43 11.14 13.47 -22.88
N GLN A 44 10.97 12.63 -21.85
CA GLN A 44 11.05 13.07 -20.45
C GLN A 44 12.45 13.53 -20.03
N ASN A 45 13.51 12.81 -20.43
CA ASN A 45 14.88 13.17 -20.10
C ASN A 45 15.34 14.46 -20.82
N ASN A 46 14.88 14.70 -22.05
CA ASN A 46 15.23 15.94 -22.78
C ASN A 46 14.52 17.20 -22.24
N ILE A 47 13.38 17.05 -21.54
CA ILE A 47 12.70 18.18 -20.88
C ILE A 47 13.39 18.52 -19.54
N GLN A 48 13.96 17.54 -18.82
CA GLN A 48 14.69 17.80 -17.58
C GLN A 48 16.10 18.39 -17.77
N ILE A 49 16.75 18.17 -18.93
CA ILE A 49 18.09 18.72 -19.18
C ILE A 49 18.06 20.23 -19.51
N ASN A 50 16.94 20.78 -20.01
CA ASN A 50 16.84 22.21 -20.33
C ASN A 50 16.23 23.08 -19.22
N ALA A 51 15.90 22.52 -18.05
CA ALA A 51 15.32 23.26 -16.92
C ALA A 51 16.33 23.64 -15.81
N PHE A 52 17.63 23.37 -15.98
CA PHE A 52 18.66 23.67 -14.98
C PHE A 52 19.87 24.43 -15.57
N VAL A 53 19.69 25.67 -16.04
CA VAL A 53 20.75 26.70 -15.97
C VAL A 53 20.11 28.10 -15.92
N VAL A 54 19.81 28.61 -14.72
CA VAL A 54 19.86 30.06 -14.44
C VAL A 54 20.42 30.22 -13.02
N VAL A 55 21.71 30.52 -12.90
CA VAL A 55 22.35 30.94 -11.65
C VAL A 55 22.43 32.47 -11.65
N PRO A 56 21.98 33.19 -10.61
CA PRO A 56 22.18 34.63 -10.52
C PRO A 56 23.64 34.97 -10.17
N LYS A 57 24.19 35.95 -10.89
CA LYS A 57 25.53 36.53 -10.69
C LYS A 57 25.70 37.11 -9.28
N SER A 58 26.80 36.78 -8.61
CA SER A 58 27.44 37.67 -7.64
C SER A 58 28.97 37.59 -7.79
N THR A 59 29.59 38.76 -7.71
CA THR A 59 31.01 39.09 -7.99
C THR A 59 31.96 38.69 -6.83
N PRO A 60 33.28 38.56 -7.08
CA PRO A 60 34.22 37.85 -6.19
C PRO A 60 35.02 38.79 -5.28
N PRO A 61 35.78 38.23 -4.31
CA PRO A 61 37.10 38.78 -4.01
C PRO A 61 38.23 37.74 -3.97
N SER A 62 39.29 38.10 -4.71
CA SER A 62 40.75 38.01 -4.48
C SER A 62 41.45 36.75 -3.90
N LEU A 63 42.59 36.48 -4.53
CA LEU A 63 43.52 35.35 -4.46
C LEU A 63 44.54 35.34 -3.29
N LEU A 64 44.80 34.12 -2.79
CA LEU A 64 46.11 33.48 -2.42
C LEU A 64 46.94 33.99 -1.21
N PRO A 65 47.92 33.21 -0.66
CA PRO A 65 48.34 31.82 -0.96
C PRO A 65 48.57 30.86 0.24
N LEU A 66 48.67 29.58 -0.15
CA LEU A 66 49.34 28.41 0.45
C LEU A 66 50.44 28.63 1.51
N THR A 67 50.41 27.80 2.56
CA THR A 67 51.62 27.17 3.14
C THR A 67 51.33 25.72 3.56
N SER A 68 52.41 24.94 3.66
CA SER A 68 52.45 23.48 3.56
C SER A 68 53.01 22.82 4.83
N ARG A 69 52.76 21.50 4.95
CA ARG A 69 53.59 20.45 5.60
C ARG A 69 53.34 20.12 7.12
N PRO A 70 53.75 18.91 7.62
CA PRO A 70 52.84 17.74 7.86
C PRO A 70 53.10 16.98 9.20
N PHE A 71 52.67 15.70 9.29
CA PHE A 71 52.95 14.64 10.32
C PHE A 71 52.06 14.66 11.59
N THR A 72 51.67 13.55 12.27
CA THR A 72 52.14 12.14 12.32
C THR A 72 51.07 11.23 12.94
N THR A 73 51.11 9.94 12.61
CA THR A 73 50.47 8.77 13.25
C THR A 73 51.11 8.40 14.60
N THR A 74 50.34 7.93 15.60
CA THR A 74 50.78 6.84 16.53
C THR A 74 49.62 6.18 17.28
N SER A 75 49.70 4.85 17.39
CA SER A 75 48.87 3.94 18.21
C SER A 75 49.57 3.61 19.53
N THR A 76 48.84 3.45 20.65
CA THR A 76 49.24 2.67 21.86
C THR A 76 47.96 2.37 22.68
N LEU A 77 47.44 1.14 22.83
CA LEU A 77 47.79 -0.01 23.71
C LEU A 77 47.66 0.20 25.25
N LEU A 78 46.84 -0.68 25.84
CA LEU A 78 46.88 -1.33 27.17
C LEU A 78 46.39 -0.62 28.46
N ALA A 79 45.28 -1.18 28.96
CA ALA A 79 45.08 -1.81 30.27
C ALA A 79 45.45 -1.09 31.58
N LEU A 80 44.44 -0.94 32.44
CA LEU A 80 44.59 -1.04 33.89
C LEU A 80 43.33 -1.67 34.49
N GLN A 81 43.55 -2.83 35.12
CA GLN A 81 42.59 -3.61 35.90
C GLN A 81 43.14 -3.65 37.33
N SER A 82 42.35 -3.27 38.33
CA SER A 82 42.41 -3.84 39.69
C SER A 82 41.29 -3.25 40.54
N GLY A 83 40.64 -4.11 41.34
CA GLY A 83 39.62 -3.68 42.29
C GLY A 83 38.60 -4.73 42.72
N LEU A 84 39.08 -5.92 43.10
CA LEU A 84 38.58 -6.83 44.15
C LEU A 84 37.05 -7.02 44.31
N ASP A 85 36.52 -8.18 43.97
CA ASP A 85 36.33 -9.35 44.88
C ASP A 85 35.36 -9.11 46.05
N GLN A 86 34.15 -9.66 45.94
CA GLN A 86 33.82 -10.86 46.72
C GLN A 86 32.64 -11.65 46.14
N ARG A 87 32.91 -12.94 45.93
CA ARG A 87 32.04 -13.99 45.41
C ARG A 87 31.21 -14.64 46.53
N ARG A 88 30.19 -15.37 46.04
CA ARG A 88 29.58 -16.66 46.49
C ARG A 88 28.19 -16.48 47.12
N ARG A 89 27.17 -17.30 46.81
CA ARG A 89 27.09 -18.55 46.02
C ARG A 89 25.61 -18.83 45.68
N ARG A 90 25.41 -19.51 44.54
CA ARG A 90 24.31 -20.39 44.09
C ARG A 90 23.26 -20.81 45.14
N VAL A 91 21.99 -20.92 44.73
CA VAL A 91 21.25 -22.20 44.57
C VAL A 91 20.10 -22.02 43.55
N SER A 92 19.87 -23.08 42.79
CA SER A 92 18.89 -23.31 41.73
C SER A 92 17.49 -23.76 42.22
N ASN A 93 16.55 -23.75 41.27
CA ASN A 93 15.37 -24.62 41.11
C ASN A 93 14.01 -24.21 41.72
N SER A 94 13.10 -23.94 40.77
CA SER A 94 11.84 -24.66 40.52
C SER A 94 10.50 -24.04 40.94
N ALA A 95 9.55 -24.31 40.05
CA ALA A 95 8.11 -24.52 40.25
C ALA A 95 7.17 -23.29 40.30
N ILE A 96 6.55 -23.05 39.15
CA ILE A 96 5.09 -23.12 38.90
C ILE A 96 4.19 -22.80 40.12
N ARG A 97 3.44 -21.70 40.03
CA ARG A 97 2.01 -21.69 40.39
C ARG A 97 1.27 -20.52 39.74
N LYS A 98 0.22 -20.88 38.98
CA LYS A 98 -0.90 -20.01 38.61
C LYS A 98 -1.62 -19.57 39.88
N SER A 99 -2.01 -18.30 39.96
CA SER A 99 -3.19 -17.90 40.74
C SER A 99 -3.80 -16.62 40.19
N THR A 100 -4.97 -16.81 39.57
CA THR A 100 -6.08 -15.88 39.40
C THR A 100 -6.31 -15.01 40.64
N PHE A 101 -6.59 -13.72 40.47
CA PHE A 101 -7.31 -12.93 41.48
C PHE A 101 -8.40 -12.09 40.82
N LEU A 102 -9.64 -12.38 41.22
CA LEU A 102 -10.84 -11.59 41.01
C LEU A 102 -10.98 -10.57 42.14
N TYR A 103 -11.39 -9.37 41.73
CA TYR A 103 -12.08 -8.27 42.41
C TYR A 103 -12.24 -8.24 43.95
N SER A 104 -11.93 -7.08 44.53
CA SER A 104 -12.65 -6.52 45.68
C SER A 104 -12.69 -5.00 45.58
N THR A 105 -13.91 -4.47 45.54
CA THR A 105 -14.26 -3.06 45.73
C THR A 105 -14.08 -2.65 47.20
N ASN A 106 -13.54 -1.46 47.47
CA ASN A 106 -14.17 -0.47 48.35
C ASN A 106 -13.37 0.84 48.38
N THR A 107 -14.15 1.91 48.24
CA THR A 107 -13.83 3.34 48.32
C THR A 107 -13.40 3.78 49.72
N THR A 108 -12.38 4.65 49.81
CA THR A 108 -12.43 5.87 50.63
C THR A 108 -11.37 6.88 50.18
N THR A 109 -11.82 8.12 50.03
CA THR A 109 -11.14 9.38 49.78
C THR A 109 -10.10 9.75 50.84
N GLU A 110 -8.94 10.27 50.38
CA GLU A 110 -8.15 11.41 50.90
C GLU A 110 -6.64 11.20 50.76
N ALA A 111 -6.05 11.82 49.73
CA ALA A 111 -4.76 12.50 49.80
C ALA A 111 -4.50 13.21 48.46
N ALA A 112 -4.70 14.53 48.46
CA ALA A 112 -4.34 15.42 47.38
C ALA A 112 -2.80 15.61 47.32
N ALA A 113 -2.35 16.00 46.13
CA ALA A 113 -1.04 16.58 45.80
C ALA A 113 0.11 15.60 45.54
N ILE A 114 0.33 15.28 44.27
CA ILE A 114 1.46 15.77 43.45
C ILE A 114 1.49 14.87 42.20
N HIS A 115 0.87 15.33 41.11
CA HIS A 115 1.27 15.04 39.74
C HIS A 115 0.58 16.06 38.86
N SER A 116 1.17 17.26 38.77
CA SER A 116 0.93 18.14 37.63
C SER A 116 1.60 17.48 36.41
N SER A 117 0.93 16.51 35.79
CA SER A 117 1.23 16.18 34.41
C SER A 117 0.97 17.44 33.61
N SER A 118 2.02 18.04 33.06
CA SER A 118 1.90 19.14 32.12
C SER A 118 1.13 18.63 30.90
N SER A 119 -0.20 18.77 30.91
CA SER A 119 -1.00 18.59 29.71
C SER A 119 -0.72 19.79 28.81
N SER A 120 0.35 19.70 28.03
CA SER A 120 0.53 20.62 26.90
C SER A 120 -0.71 20.50 26.04
N SER A 121 -1.44 21.60 25.83
CA SER A 121 -2.60 21.62 24.94
C SER A 121 -2.23 20.95 23.62
N PRO A 122 -3.04 20.02 23.10
CA PRO A 122 -2.69 19.27 21.91
C PRO A 122 -2.45 20.23 20.75
N THR A 123 -1.20 20.27 20.28
CA THR A 123 -0.78 21.21 19.23
C THR A 123 -1.18 20.69 17.86
N GLN A 124 -1.42 21.61 16.92
CA GLN A 124 -1.80 21.27 15.56
C GLN A 124 -0.66 20.53 14.84
N ARG A 125 -0.99 19.41 14.21
CA ARG A 125 -0.17 18.68 13.25
C ARG A 125 -0.17 19.45 11.93
N ILE A 126 1.01 19.70 11.38
CA ILE A 126 1.19 20.47 10.14
C ILE A 126 1.94 19.66 9.07
N ILE A 127 1.84 20.11 7.83
CA ILE A 127 2.57 19.55 6.70
C ILE A 127 4.08 19.82 6.83
N SER A 128 4.87 18.82 6.46
CA SER A 128 6.32 18.89 6.30
C SER A 128 6.70 19.05 4.83
N SER A 129 6.05 18.30 3.95
CA SER A 129 6.25 18.37 2.51
C SER A 129 5.04 17.84 1.76
N VAL A 130 4.88 18.29 0.52
CA VAL A 130 3.86 17.80 -0.43
C VAL A 130 4.57 17.32 -1.68
N GLU A 131 4.27 16.09 -2.09
CA GLU A 131 4.86 15.45 -3.25
C GLU A 131 3.80 15.03 -4.25
N LYS A 132 4.11 15.25 -5.54
CA LYS A 132 3.30 14.73 -6.64
C LYS A 132 3.92 13.44 -7.17
N PHE A 133 3.11 12.41 -7.25
CA PHE A 133 3.53 11.15 -7.87
C PHE A 133 3.03 11.03 -9.30
N SER A 134 3.78 10.27 -10.10
CA SER A 134 3.45 10.07 -11.50
C SER A 134 2.22 9.20 -11.63
N ARG A 135 1.25 9.64 -12.44
CA ARG A 135 0.08 8.82 -12.80
C ARG A 135 0.39 8.06 -14.08
N LEU A 136 0.71 6.78 -13.92
CA LEU A 136 1.12 5.92 -15.02
C LEU A 136 -0.11 5.34 -15.72
N PRO A 137 -0.17 5.33 -17.06
CA PRO A 137 -1.22 4.64 -17.78
C PRO A 137 -1.12 3.14 -17.50
N VAL A 138 -2.25 2.52 -17.18
CA VAL A 138 -2.35 1.08 -16.96
C VAL A 138 -3.57 0.53 -17.66
N TRP A 139 -3.70 -0.78 -17.63
CA TRP A 139 -4.76 -1.53 -18.26
C TRP A 139 -6.16 -0.89 -18.13
N PRO A 140 -6.88 -0.65 -19.25
CA PRO A 140 -6.43 -0.72 -20.65
C PRO A 140 -5.58 0.49 -21.06
N ILE A 141 -4.42 0.24 -21.67
CA ILE A 141 -3.34 1.22 -21.92
C ILE A 141 -3.82 2.46 -22.69
N TRP A 142 -4.78 2.32 -23.60
CA TRP A 142 -5.21 3.41 -24.47
C TRP A 142 -5.99 4.50 -23.74
N SER A 143 -6.82 4.14 -22.75
CA SER A 143 -7.51 5.14 -21.92
C SER A 143 -6.51 6.01 -21.15
N GLY A 144 -5.47 5.39 -20.61
CA GLY A 144 -4.38 6.11 -19.93
C GLY A 144 -3.54 6.99 -20.87
N VAL A 145 -3.27 6.53 -22.11
CA VAL A 145 -2.54 7.31 -23.13
C VAL A 145 -3.36 8.53 -23.59
N ILE A 146 -4.66 8.36 -23.84
CA ILE A 146 -5.56 9.48 -24.20
C ILE A 146 -5.56 10.52 -23.07
N LEU A 147 -5.74 10.08 -21.82
CA LEU A 147 -5.69 10.97 -20.66
C LEU A 147 -4.33 11.65 -20.50
N PHE A 148 -3.22 10.97 -20.81
CA PHE A 148 -1.87 11.57 -20.73
C PHE A 148 -1.68 12.67 -21.77
N VAL A 149 -2.12 12.44 -23.00
CA VAL A 149 -2.10 13.48 -24.04
C VAL A 149 -2.99 14.65 -23.62
N LEU A 150 -4.20 14.39 -23.13
CA LEU A 150 -5.10 15.45 -22.65
C LEU A 150 -4.51 16.26 -21.50
N SER A 151 -3.81 15.63 -20.54
CA SER A 151 -3.18 16.36 -19.41
C SER A 151 -2.07 17.31 -19.86
N LYS A 152 -1.39 17.01 -20.98
CA LYS A 152 -0.41 17.91 -21.59
C LYS A 152 -1.04 19.12 -22.28
N PHE A 153 -2.28 19.01 -22.78
CA PHE A 153 -2.97 20.12 -23.48
C PHE A 153 -3.87 20.96 -22.57
N PHE A 154 -4.54 20.34 -21.59
CA PHE A 154 -5.59 21.00 -20.79
C PHE A 154 -5.22 21.15 -19.30
N GLY A 155 -4.03 20.69 -18.91
CA GLY A 155 -3.57 20.72 -17.52
C GLY A 155 -4.01 19.49 -16.71
N GLU A 156 -3.31 19.26 -15.60
CA GLU A 156 -3.45 18.06 -14.78
C GLU A 156 -4.77 17.99 -14.01
N GLU A 157 -5.31 19.13 -13.55
CA GLU A 157 -6.60 19.18 -12.84
C GLU A 157 -7.79 18.87 -13.77
N ALA A 158 -7.77 19.34 -15.02
CA ALA A 158 -8.80 19.02 -16.01
C ALA A 158 -8.77 17.54 -16.43
N ALA A 159 -7.57 16.98 -16.60
CA ALA A 159 -7.39 15.56 -16.88
C ALA A 159 -7.80 14.66 -15.71
N ALA A 160 -7.52 15.07 -14.47
CA ALA A 160 -7.99 14.37 -13.27
C ALA A 160 -9.53 14.33 -13.20
N LYS A 161 -10.20 15.44 -13.53
CA LYS A 161 -11.67 15.50 -13.57
C LYS A 161 -12.28 14.61 -14.66
N LEU A 162 -11.68 14.58 -15.85
CA LEU A 162 -12.08 13.68 -16.95
C LEU A 162 -11.82 12.20 -16.61
N GLU A 163 -10.70 11.92 -15.95
CA GLU A 163 -10.40 10.59 -15.42
C GLU A 163 -11.46 10.17 -14.41
N GLU A 164 -11.77 11.04 -13.44
CA GLU A 164 -12.79 10.85 -12.41
C GLU A 164 -14.20 10.59 -12.98
N GLU A 165 -14.60 11.33 -14.01
CA GLU A 165 -15.96 11.30 -14.55
C GLU A 165 -16.16 10.26 -15.69
N PHE A 166 -15.14 9.95 -16.52
CA PHE A 166 -15.37 9.21 -17.78
C PHE A 166 -14.37 8.08 -18.11
N LEU A 167 -13.10 8.15 -17.67
CA LEU A 167 -12.05 7.23 -18.12
C LEU A 167 -11.21 6.70 -16.95
N GLY A 168 -11.17 5.38 -16.74
CA GLY A 168 -10.17 4.73 -15.87
C GLY A 168 -8.86 4.45 -16.62
N GLY A 169 -7.97 3.65 -16.04
CA GLY A 169 -6.74 3.18 -16.69
C GLY A 169 -5.48 3.92 -16.27
N ARG A 170 -5.41 4.37 -15.00
CA ARG A 170 -4.21 4.98 -14.42
C ARG A 170 -3.96 4.48 -13.00
N VAL A 171 -2.70 4.26 -12.68
CA VAL A 171 -2.25 4.00 -11.31
C VAL A 171 -1.38 5.13 -10.82
N CYS A 172 -1.43 5.39 -9.52
CA CYS A 172 -0.51 6.30 -8.85
C CYS A 172 0.28 5.50 -7.80
N PRO A 173 1.49 5.01 -8.14
CA PRO A 173 2.34 4.31 -7.19
C PRO A 173 3.16 5.30 -6.36
N ASN A 174 2.87 5.37 -5.07
CA ASN A 174 3.72 5.98 -4.06
C ASN A 174 4.66 4.93 -3.48
N PHE A 175 5.87 4.85 -4.04
CA PHE A 175 6.97 4.15 -3.38
C PHE A 175 7.58 5.10 -2.35
N TYR A 176 7.37 4.81 -1.07
CA TYR A 176 7.85 5.67 -0.02
C TYR A 176 9.32 5.40 0.31
N ASN A 177 9.98 6.39 0.94
CA ASN A 177 11.20 6.11 1.67
C ASN A 177 10.83 5.35 2.96
N ALA A 178 11.05 4.04 2.96
CA ALA A 178 10.59 3.13 4.02
C ALA A 178 11.08 3.52 5.42
N GLU A 179 12.27 4.12 5.55
CA GLU A 179 12.79 4.56 6.85
C GLU A 179 12.03 5.79 7.36
N GLN A 180 11.78 6.77 6.48
CA GLN A 180 11.09 8.02 6.85
C GLN A 180 9.57 7.84 7.04
N THR A 181 9.00 6.82 6.42
CA THR A 181 7.55 6.56 6.39
C THR A 181 7.14 5.30 7.15
N SER A 182 8.07 4.71 7.92
CA SER A 182 7.81 3.56 8.78
C SER A 182 6.56 3.80 9.63
N PRO A 183 5.58 2.87 9.66
CA PRO A 183 5.68 1.48 9.15
C PRO A 183 5.19 1.27 7.70
N PHE A 184 4.84 2.33 6.96
CA PHE A 184 4.31 2.23 5.60
C PHE A 184 5.44 2.11 4.57
N ILE A 185 5.34 1.15 3.65
CA ILE A 185 6.36 0.91 2.61
C ILE A 185 5.89 1.45 1.25
N MET A 186 4.60 1.26 0.95
CA MET A 186 4.04 1.60 -0.35
C MET A 186 2.54 1.88 -0.22
N LEU A 187 2.06 2.81 -1.02
CA LEU A 187 0.64 2.98 -1.36
C LEU A 187 0.52 3.01 -2.88
N VAL A 188 -0.40 2.24 -3.45
CA VAL A 188 -0.75 2.37 -4.87
C VAL A 188 -2.24 2.62 -4.98
N HIS A 189 -2.59 3.73 -5.62
CA HIS A 189 -3.97 4.00 -6.02
C HIS A 189 -4.21 3.42 -7.41
N HIS A 190 -5.00 2.36 -7.48
CA HIS A 190 -5.36 1.67 -8.72
C HIS A 190 -6.70 2.17 -9.22
N ARG A 191 -6.77 2.54 -10.50
CA ARG A 191 -8.03 2.85 -11.19
C ARG A 191 -8.02 2.21 -12.57
N HIS A 192 -8.87 1.22 -12.77
CA HIS A 192 -9.02 0.47 -14.00
C HIS A 192 -10.45 0.55 -14.52
N SER A 193 -10.61 0.53 -15.84
CA SER A 193 -11.92 0.54 -16.50
C SER A 193 -11.93 -0.48 -17.63
N PHE A 194 -12.91 -1.37 -17.60
CA PHE A 194 -13.00 -2.56 -18.41
C PHE A 194 -14.24 -2.47 -19.29
N ALA A 195 -14.11 -1.83 -20.45
CA ALA A 195 -15.16 -1.78 -21.46
C ALA A 195 -15.25 -3.09 -22.25
N ASN A 196 -16.47 -3.53 -22.57
CA ASN A 196 -16.70 -4.80 -23.28
C ASN A 196 -16.59 -4.63 -24.80
N TRP A 197 -16.73 -3.40 -25.29
CA TRP A 197 -16.50 -3.03 -26.68
C TRP A 197 -15.01 -2.78 -27.00
N ASP A 198 -14.11 -2.83 -26.00
CA ASP A 198 -12.67 -2.65 -26.23
C ASP A 198 -12.07 -3.89 -26.92
N ILE A 199 -11.98 -3.83 -28.25
CA ILE A 199 -11.40 -4.89 -29.09
C ILE A 199 -9.92 -5.12 -28.75
N ILE A 200 -9.20 -4.09 -28.30
CA ILE A 200 -7.78 -4.21 -27.96
C ILE A 200 -7.63 -5.02 -26.68
N ARG A 201 -8.49 -4.78 -25.68
CA ARG A 201 -8.56 -5.61 -24.48
C ARG A 201 -8.77 -7.09 -24.80
N PHE A 202 -9.64 -7.43 -25.76
CA PHE A 202 -9.84 -8.82 -26.19
C PHE A 202 -8.56 -9.46 -26.71
N VAL A 203 -7.81 -8.76 -27.57
CA VAL A 203 -6.52 -9.26 -28.10
C VAL A 203 -5.46 -9.34 -26.99
N GLN A 204 -5.40 -8.34 -26.11
CA GLN A 204 -4.40 -8.30 -25.06
C GLN A 204 -4.64 -9.36 -23.97
N ARG A 205 -5.90 -9.72 -23.66
CA ARG A 205 -6.27 -10.83 -22.76
C ARG A 205 -5.63 -12.17 -23.15
N LEU A 206 -5.26 -12.35 -24.42
CA LEU A 206 -4.56 -13.55 -24.89
C LEU A 206 -3.10 -13.63 -24.40
N VAL A 207 -2.55 -12.53 -23.90
CA VAL A 207 -1.12 -12.40 -23.56
C VAL A 207 -0.91 -11.88 -22.14
N PHE A 208 -1.82 -11.04 -21.63
CA PHE A 208 -1.73 -10.43 -20.31
C PHE A 208 -2.95 -10.75 -19.46
N PRO A 209 -2.76 -11.27 -18.24
CA PRO A 209 -3.86 -11.52 -17.30
C PRO A 209 -4.55 -10.22 -16.90
N GLU A 210 -5.85 -10.28 -16.67
CA GLU A 210 -6.62 -9.18 -16.08
C GLU A 210 -6.52 -9.25 -14.55
N GLY A 211 -5.38 -8.84 -14.03
CA GLY A 211 -5.10 -8.82 -12.60
C GLY A 211 -3.61 -9.00 -12.33
N PHE A 212 -3.31 -9.49 -11.14
CA PHE A 212 -1.98 -9.83 -10.67
C PHE A 212 -1.92 -11.35 -10.50
N PRO A 213 -1.37 -12.11 -11.46
CA PRO A 213 -1.27 -13.57 -11.37
C PRO A 213 -0.35 -13.98 -10.21
N ALA A 214 -0.22 -15.29 -9.95
CA ALA A 214 0.55 -15.84 -8.85
C ALA A 214 1.94 -15.18 -8.66
N HIS A 215 2.12 -14.50 -7.53
CA HIS A 215 3.34 -13.79 -7.15
C HIS A 215 3.57 -13.86 -5.62
N PRO A 216 4.84 -13.83 -5.15
CA PRO A 216 5.15 -14.08 -3.74
C PRO A 216 5.24 -12.78 -2.95
N HIS A 217 4.88 -12.79 -1.67
CA HIS A 217 5.26 -11.75 -0.69
C HIS A 217 5.86 -12.37 0.58
N ARG A 218 6.75 -11.65 1.27
CA ARG A 218 7.29 -12.02 2.61
C ARG A 218 7.64 -10.79 3.44
N GLY A 219 7.36 -10.87 4.75
CA GLY A 219 7.90 -9.96 5.78
C GLY A 219 7.07 -8.70 6.04
N PHE A 220 5.88 -8.60 5.48
CA PHE A 220 4.97 -7.46 5.65
C PHE A 220 3.51 -7.88 5.48
N ILE A 221 2.60 -6.91 5.54
CA ILE A 221 1.16 -7.05 5.33
C ILE A 221 0.77 -6.29 4.06
N THR A 222 -0.01 -6.91 3.18
CA THR A 222 -0.76 -6.18 2.14
C THR A 222 -2.15 -5.85 2.65
N VAL A 223 -2.55 -4.59 2.51
CA VAL A 223 -3.93 -4.14 2.76
C VAL A 223 -4.51 -3.68 1.44
N THR A 224 -5.50 -4.41 0.94
CA THR A 224 -6.17 -4.12 -0.32
C THR A 224 -7.57 -3.61 -0.03
N TYR A 225 -7.78 -2.30 -0.15
CA TYR A 225 -9.04 -1.64 0.15
C TYR A 225 -9.75 -1.20 -1.12
N ILE A 226 -10.90 -1.83 -1.41
CA ILE A 226 -11.67 -1.63 -2.63
C ILE A 226 -12.64 -0.46 -2.45
N LEU A 227 -12.55 0.54 -3.33
CA LEU A 227 -13.49 1.67 -3.43
C LEU A 227 -14.61 1.38 -4.43
N LYS A 228 -14.32 0.59 -5.48
CA LYS A 228 -15.25 0.24 -6.54
C LYS A 228 -14.87 -1.09 -7.19
N GLY A 229 -15.86 -1.92 -7.49
CA GLY A 229 -15.65 -3.24 -8.08
C GLY A 229 -15.23 -4.27 -7.04
N GLY A 230 -14.32 -5.19 -7.40
CA GLY A 230 -13.82 -6.25 -6.52
C GLY A 230 -12.66 -7.05 -7.13
N LEU A 231 -12.13 -7.98 -6.32
CA LEU A 231 -11.06 -8.90 -6.67
C LEU A 231 -11.45 -10.34 -6.34
N VAL A 232 -10.87 -11.26 -7.09
CA VAL A 232 -10.80 -12.69 -6.77
C VAL A 232 -9.37 -13.00 -6.35
N HIS A 233 -9.18 -13.36 -5.09
CA HIS A 233 -7.91 -13.79 -4.52
C HIS A 233 -7.85 -15.31 -4.44
N ARG A 234 -6.70 -15.88 -4.78
CA ARG A 234 -6.34 -17.26 -4.45
C ARG A 234 -4.92 -17.30 -3.91
N ASP A 235 -4.64 -18.20 -2.96
CA ASP A 235 -3.29 -18.38 -2.43
C ASP A 235 -2.85 -19.83 -2.27
N SER A 236 -1.55 -19.96 -2.01
CA SER A 236 -0.83 -21.21 -1.73
C SER A 236 -1.24 -21.91 -0.42
N LEU A 237 -2.04 -21.26 0.43
CA LEU A 237 -2.66 -21.93 1.59
C LEU A 237 -3.96 -22.64 1.19
N GLY A 238 -4.41 -22.48 -0.06
CA GLY A 238 -5.68 -23.00 -0.54
C GLY A 238 -6.86 -22.12 -0.12
N VAL A 239 -6.62 -20.83 0.18
CA VAL A 239 -7.69 -19.87 0.43
C VAL A 239 -8.10 -19.22 -0.88
N LYS A 240 -9.41 -19.20 -1.15
CA LYS A 240 -10.04 -18.43 -2.23
C LYS A 240 -11.03 -17.45 -1.62
N GLN A 241 -10.97 -16.20 -2.05
CA GLN A 241 -11.83 -15.12 -1.57
C GLN A 241 -12.27 -14.25 -2.75
N THR A 242 -13.53 -13.85 -2.76
CA THR A 242 -14.02 -12.78 -3.65
C THR A 242 -14.53 -11.66 -2.77
N TYR A 243 -14.05 -10.43 -2.98
CA TYR A 243 -14.32 -9.29 -2.10
C TYR A 243 -14.31 -7.99 -2.90
N GLY A 244 -14.98 -6.96 -2.40
CA GLY A 244 -15.17 -5.72 -3.14
C GLY A 244 -16.16 -4.75 -2.51
N ALA A 245 -16.32 -3.60 -3.16
CA ALA A 245 -17.22 -2.54 -2.70
C ALA A 245 -18.67 -2.72 -3.18
N GLU A 246 -18.92 -3.70 -4.06
CA GLU A 246 -20.26 -3.94 -4.59
C GLU A 246 -21.08 -4.83 -3.63
N THR A 247 -22.41 -4.70 -3.69
CA THR A 247 -23.32 -5.41 -2.76
C THR A 247 -23.21 -6.93 -2.82
N ARG A 248 -22.73 -7.48 -3.95
CA ARG A 248 -22.47 -8.92 -4.16
C ARG A 248 -21.29 -9.47 -3.36
N HIS A 249 -20.51 -8.60 -2.71
CA HIS A 249 -19.34 -8.97 -1.90
C HIS A 249 -19.65 -9.01 -0.40
N ASP A 250 -20.92 -9.08 -0.02
CA ASP A 250 -21.39 -9.21 1.38
C ASP A 250 -20.81 -8.15 2.32
N GLY A 251 -20.59 -6.93 1.79
CA GLY A 251 -20.01 -5.80 2.52
C GLY A 251 -18.52 -5.92 2.82
N LYS A 252 -17.83 -6.98 2.36
CA LYS A 252 -16.39 -7.19 2.56
C LYS A 252 -15.59 -6.46 1.48
N HIS A 253 -15.08 -5.27 1.82
CA HIS A 253 -14.38 -4.40 0.87
C HIS A 253 -12.88 -4.27 1.11
N THR A 254 -12.34 -4.87 2.18
CA THR A 254 -10.91 -4.82 2.51
C THR A 254 -10.37 -6.23 2.70
N GLN A 255 -9.24 -6.55 2.07
CA GLN A 255 -8.44 -7.70 2.43
C GLN A 255 -7.22 -7.26 3.24
N TRP A 256 -6.95 -7.95 4.34
CA TRP A 256 -5.75 -7.80 5.14
C TRP A 256 -4.97 -9.11 5.09
N LEU A 257 -3.94 -9.16 4.24
CA LEU A 257 -3.09 -10.33 4.05
C LEU A 257 -1.76 -10.11 4.76
N THR A 258 -1.60 -10.79 5.89
CA THR A 258 -0.31 -10.90 6.56
C THR A 258 0.53 -11.92 5.80
N ALA A 259 1.51 -11.47 5.02
CA ALA A 259 2.38 -12.36 4.27
C ALA A 259 3.35 -13.11 5.20
N GLY A 260 3.84 -12.44 6.25
CA GLY A 260 4.69 -13.04 7.28
C GLY A 260 5.83 -13.85 6.67
N ALA A 261 5.95 -15.12 7.07
CA ALA A 261 6.95 -16.08 6.60
C ALA A 261 6.90 -16.39 5.10
N GLY A 262 5.90 -15.92 4.36
CA GLY A 262 5.86 -15.98 2.91
C GLY A 262 4.61 -16.66 2.37
N VAL A 263 4.02 -16.08 1.34
CA VAL A 263 2.84 -16.59 0.66
C VAL A 263 2.94 -16.32 -0.84
N LEU A 264 2.61 -17.31 -1.66
CA LEU A 264 2.30 -17.10 -3.07
C LEU A 264 0.80 -16.88 -3.24
N HIS A 265 0.39 -15.82 -3.93
CA HIS A 265 -1.02 -15.51 -4.18
C HIS A 265 -1.25 -14.79 -5.51
N GLU A 266 -2.50 -14.77 -5.96
CA GLU A 266 -2.97 -14.00 -7.10
C GLU A 266 -4.13 -13.10 -6.70
N GLU A 267 -4.27 -11.96 -7.37
CA GLU A 267 -5.33 -10.97 -7.20
C GLU A 267 -5.89 -10.62 -8.59
N MET A 268 -6.96 -11.32 -8.99
CA MET A 268 -7.58 -11.19 -10.31
C MET A 268 -8.78 -10.24 -10.25
N TRP A 269 -9.02 -9.42 -11.28
CA TRP A 269 -10.16 -8.50 -11.28
C TRP A 269 -11.48 -9.26 -11.30
N ASP A 270 -12.38 -8.95 -10.36
CA ASP A 270 -13.75 -9.49 -10.37
C ASP A 270 -14.63 -8.68 -11.35
N ILE A 271 -14.42 -8.98 -12.63
CA ILE A 271 -15.09 -8.35 -13.74
C ILE A 271 -16.38 -9.13 -14.02
N GLN A 272 -17.46 -8.79 -13.33
CA GLN A 272 -18.77 -9.40 -13.58
C GLN A 272 -19.27 -9.06 -14.99
N GLN A 273 -19.65 -10.09 -15.76
CA GLN A 273 -20.28 -9.91 -17.08
C GLN A 273 -21.27 -11.03 -17.41
N PRO A 274 -22.56 -10.79 -17.13
CA PRO A 274 -23.56 -11.11 -18.15
C PRO A 274 -24.43 -9.91 -18.53
N GLY A 275 -24.68 -9.71 -19.83
CA GLY A 275 -25.81 -8.92 -20.36
C GLY A 275 -25.63 -7.42 -20.60
N MET A 276 -24.49 -6.80 -20.25
CA MET A 276 -24.29 -5.35 -20.41
C MET A 276 -23.09 -4.99 -21.28
N PHE A 277 -23.27 -5.07 -22.60
CA PHE A 277 -22.24 -4.77 -23.60
C PHE A 277 -21.72 -3.32 -23.54
N PHE A 278 -22.55 -2.36 -23.11
CA PHE A 278 -22.22 -0.93 -23.13
C PHE A 278 -21.74 -0.35 -21.80
N LYS A 279 -21.84 -1.07 -20.67
CA LYS A 279 -21.40 -0.55 -19.36
C LYS A 279 -20.02 -1.11 -18.99
N PRO A 280 -18.97 -0.28 -18.85
CA PRO A 280 -17.67 -0.76 -18.40
C PRO A 280 -17.74 -1.21 -16.94
N SER A 281 -17.03 -2.29 -16.60
CA SER A 281 -16.73 -2.63 -15.21
C SER A 281 -15.58 -1.74 -14.75
N SER A 282 -15.70 -1.07 -13.60
CA SER A 282 -14.68 -0.14 -13.12
C SER A 282 -14.18 -0.63 -11.78
N GLN A 283 -12.86 -0.71 -11.65
CA GLN A 283 -12.16 -1.18 -10.47
C GLN A 283 -11.34 -0.02 -9.91
N GLU A 284 -11.56 0.33 -8.65
CA GLU A 284 -10.79 1.38 -7.98
C GLU A 284 -10.45 0.91 -6.57
N LEU A 285 -9.17 0.95 -6.20
CA LEU A 285 -8.69 0.44 -4.92
C LEU A 285 -7.41 1.14 -4.46
N PHE A 286 -7.12 1.00 -3.17
CA PHE A 286 -5.81 1.25 -2.58
C PHE A 286 -5.13 -0.06 -2.21
N GLN A 287 -3.90 -0.26 -2.70
CA GLN A 287 -3.01 -1.33 -2.25
C GLN A 287 -1.95 -0.72 -1.33
N LEU A 288 -1.89 -1.14 -0.08
CA LEU A 288 -0.93 -0.65 0.91
C LEU A 288 0.00 -1.78 1.34
N TRP A 289 1.28 -1.47 1.52
CA TRP A 289 2.23 -2.36 2.19
C TRP A 289 2.59 -1.80 3.55
N LEU A 290 2.21 -2.53 4.60
CA LEU A 290 2.50 -2.22 5.99
C LEU A 290 3.59 -3.17 6.51
N ASN A 291 4.73 -2.62 6.90
CA ASN A 291 5.87 -3.39 7.37
C ASN A 291 5.54 -4.14 8.67
N LEU A 292 6.11 -5.34 8.84
CA LEU A 292 6.09 -6.05 10.11
C LEU A 292 7.38 -5.79 10.90
N PRO A 293 7.31 -5.66 12.24
CA PRO A 293 8.48 -5.74 13.10
C PRO A 293 9.26 -7.04 12.89
N ALA A 294 10.57 -7.03 13.10
CA ALA A 294 11.47 -8.17 12.86
C ALA A 294 10.98 -9.46 13.52
N ARG A 295 10.49 -9.35 14.76
CA ARG A 295 9.91 -10.47 15.53
C ARG A 295 8.70 -11.13 14.86
N ASP A 296 7.98 -10.39 14.01
CA ASP A 296 6.73 -10.81 13.38
C ASP A 296 6.89 -11.14 11.89
N LYS A 297 8.04 -10.84 11.26
CA LYS A 297 8.27 -11.09 9.82
C LYS A 297 8.21 -12.55 9.40
N MET A 298 8.32 -13.48 10.34
CA MET A 298 8.30 -14.92 10.08
C MET A 298 7.09 -15.65 10.72
N ILE A 299 6.04 -14.92 11.10
CA ILE A 299 4.77 -15.55 11.52
C ILE A 299 4.08 -16.22 10.34
N SER A 300 3.23 -17.22 10.60
CA SER A 300 2.49 -17.89 9.54
C SER A 300 1.62 -16.89 8.75
N PRO A 301 1.57 -17.02 7.41
CA PRO A 301 0.70 -16.17 6.60
C PRO A 301 -0.76 -16.34 6.99
N LYS A 302 -1.51 -15.24 6.97
CA LYS A 302 -2.94 -15.22 7.29
C LYS A 302 -3.63 -14.15 6.47
N VAL A 303 -4.76 -14.52 5.88
CA VAL A 303 -5.66 -13.59 5.18
C VAL A 303 -6.96 -13.46 5.94
N GLN A 304 -7.48 -12.23 5.99
CA GLN A 304 -8.80 -11.93 6.56
C GLN A 304 -9.48 -10.88 5.69
N LEU A 305 -10.79 -11.06 5.46
CA LEU A 305 -11.63 -10.05 4.83
C LEU A 305 -12.28 -9.21 5.92
N LEU A 306 -12.33 -7.90 5.68
CA LEU A 306 -12.89 -6.90 6.56
C LEU A 306 -13.92 -6.07 5.80
N GLY A 307 -15.00 -5.70 6.47
CA GLY A 307 -15.98 -4.78 5.94
C GLY A 307 -17.26 -4.68 6.77
N GLY A 308 -18.08 -3.70 6.43
CA GLY A 308 -19.30 -3.39 7.19
C GLY A 308 -19.01 -2.72 8.53
N GLU A 309 -20.09 -2.38 9.25
CA GLU A 309 -20.02 -1.51 10.43
C GLU A 309 -19.33 -2.16 11.65
N GLU A 310 -19.25 -3.48 11.73
CA GLU A 310 -18.60 -4.17 12.85
C GLU A 310 -17.08 -4.23 12.70
N GLU A 311 -16.58 -4.39 11.48
CA GLU A 311 -15.14 -4.59 11.24
C GLU A 311 -14.45 -3.31 10.79
N THR A 312 -15.13 -2.48 10.00
CA THR A 312 -14.63 -1.21 9.49
C THR A 312 -15.70 -0.13 9.65
N PRO A 313 -15.98 0.33 10.89
CA PRO A 313 -17.09 1.23 11.17
C PRO A 313 -16.99 2.55 10.41
N THR A 314 -18.15 3.09 10.04
CA THR A 314 -18.26 4.42 9.42
C THR A 314 -18.71 5.45 10.45
N VAL A 315 -17.86 6.47 10.68
CA VAL A 315 -18.23 7.64 11.48
C VAL A 315 -18.80 8.71 10.57
N ILE A 316 -20.03 9.14 10.83
CA ILE A 316 -20.70 10.20 10.08
C ILE A 316 -20.82 11.43 10.97
N THR A 317 -20.43 12.60 10.44
CA THR A 317 -20.74 13.89 11.07
C THR A 317 -21.75 14.64 10.21
N MET A 318 -22.71 15.29 10.85
CA MET A 318 -23.71 16.13 10.18
C MET A 318 -23.24 17.59 10.15
N GLU A 319 -23.70 18.34 9.16
CA GLU A 319 -23.54 19.78 9.10
C GLU A 319 -24.48 20.44 10.11
N ASN A 320 -23.95 21.23 11.04
CA ASN A 320 -24.79 22.00 11.93
C ASN A 320 -25.42 23.16 11.14
N SER A 321 -26.70 23.04 10.80
CA SER A 321 -27.48 24.08 10.12
C SER A 321 -27.73 25.36 10.95
N ASN A 322 -27.06 25.51 12.10
CA ASN A 322 -27.22 26.65 13.02
C ASN A 322 -25.86 27.28 13.40
N MET A 323 -25.22 27.95 12.44
CA MET A 323 -24.33 29.07 12.76
C MET A 323 -24.87 30.32 12.05
N ASN A 324 -25.99 30.85 12.56
CA ASN A 324 -26.20 32.29 12.51
C ASN A 324 -25.56 32.85 13.79
N THR A 325 -24.38 33.42 13.64
CA THR A 325 -23.89 34.47 14.52
C THR A 325 -24.81 35.66 14.35
N ASP A 326 -25.72 35.85 15.30
CA ASP A 326 -25.90 37.11 16.04
C ASP A 326 -27.26 37.11 16.75
N GLU A 327 -27.23 37.76 17.90
CA GLU A 327 -28.32 38.01 18.83
C GLU A 327 -29.62 38.43 18.13
N ASP A 328 -30.62 37.56 18.07
CA ASP A 328 -32.00 37.91 18.43
C ASP A 328 -32.91 36.67 18.51
N ALA A 329 -34.04 36.82 19.19
CA ALA A 329 -35.14 35.86 19.33
C ALA A 329 -35.01 34.85 20.48
N ARG A 330 -35.08 35.39 21.70
CA ARG A 330 -36.01 34.84 22.71
C ARG A 330 -37.39 34.63 22.07
N MET A 331 -38.05 33.54 22.46
CA MET A 331 -39.46 33.20 22.21
C MET A 331 -39.82 32.78 20.78
N THR A 332 -39.76 31.47 20.52
CA THR A 332 -40.97 30.69 20.22
C THR A 332 -40.62 29.20 20.14
N ALA A 333 -41.00 28.46 21.18
CA ALA A 333 -41.13 27.02 21.10
C ALA A 333 -42.31 26.68 20.17
N LYS A 334 -42.03 26.37 18.91
CA LYS A 334 -42.95 25.66 18.02
C LYS A 334 -42.18 25.05 16.85
N SER A 335 -42.06 23.72 16.88
CA SER A 335 -41.98 22.81 15.75
C SER A 335 -41.27 23.37 14.51
N LYS A 336 -39.93 23.28 14.46
CA LYS A 336 -39.19 23.35 13.19
C LYS A 336 -38.90 21.92 12.75
N ASN A 337 -39.39 21.59 11.55
CA ASN A 337 -39.15 20.33 10.87
C ASN A 337 -37.66 20.02 10.81
N VAL A 338 -37.27 18.87 11.35
CA VAL A 338 -35.97 18.23 11.19
C VAL A 338 -35.97 17.56 9.82
N GLU A 339 -35.58 18.27 8.76
CA GLU A 339 -35.65 17.70 7.40
C GLU A 339 -34.49 18.10 6.47
N ASN A 340 -33.36 18.62 6.98
CA ASN A 340 -32.21 18.98 6.14
C ASN A 340 -30.84 18.77 6.83
N ASP A 341 -30.67 17.71 7.61
CA ASP A 341 -29.33 17.37 8.13
C ASP A 341 -28.50 16.76 6.99
N LYS A 342 -27.66 17.58 6.38
CA LYS A 342 -26.68 17.12 5.39
C LYS A 342 -25.51 16.44 6.08
N ILE A 343 -25.04 15.35 5.48
CA ILE A 343 -23.80 14.70 5.90
C ILE A 343 -22.64 15.66 5.59
N ALA A 344 -21.85 16.03 6.60
CA ALA A 344 -20.66 16.86 6.44
C ALA A 344 -19.43 15.99 6.10
N THR A 345 -19.20 14.93 6.87
CA THR A 345 -18.08 13.99 6.64
C THR A 345 -18.49 12.54 6.85
N LYS A 346 -17.80 11.63 6.16
CA LYS A 346 -17.82 10.19 6.41
C LYS A 346 -16.38 9.72 6.61
N THR A 347 -16.12 8.98 7.67
CA THR A 347 -14.80 8.39 7.95
C THR A 347 -14.93 6.89 8.14
N ILE A 348 -14.34 6.11 7.25
CA ILE A 348 -14.28 4.65 7.35
C ILE A 348 -12.99 4.28 8.08
N VAL A 349 -13.13 3.58 9.21
CA VAL A 349 -12.00 3.16 10.06
C VAL A 349 -11.53 1.78 9.63
N ILE A 350 -10.53 1.70 8.75
CA ILE A 350 -9.99 0.43 8.25
C ILE A 350 -9.10 -0.23 9.32
N ALA A 351 -8.29 0.57 9.99
CA ALA A 351 -7.49 0.18 11.16
C ALA A 351 -7.35 1.37 12.13
N GLY A 352 -7.15 1.10 13.41
CA GLY A 352 -7.05 2.11 14.45
C GLY A 352 -8.42 2.54 14.99
N GLU A 353 -8.51 3.79 15.45
CA GLU A 353 -9.72 4.35 16.04
C GLU A 353 -9.96 5.78 15.57
N HIS A 354 -11.22 6.15 15.38
CA HIS A 354 -11.63 7.53 15.16
C HIS A 354 -12.97 7.79 15.87
N SER A 355 -13.04 8.86 16.67
CA SER A 355 -14.26 9.31 17.35
C SER A 355 -14.96 8.19 18.15
N GLY A 356 -14.18 7.37 18.87
CA GLY A 356 -14.66 6.25 19.69
C GLY A 356 -15.10 5.00 18.91
N LYS A 357 -14.95 4.98 17.58
CA LYS A 357 -15.18 3.79 16.74
C LYS A 357 -13.86 3.21 16.29
N ARG A 358 -13.70 1.89 16.45
CA ARG A 358 -12.45 1.16 16.24
C ARG A 358 -12.62 0.08 15.18
N GLY A 359 -11.67 -0.03 14.26
CA GLY A 359 -11.60 -1.14 13.32
C GLY A 359 -11.27 -2.45 14.06
N SER A 360 -11.85 -3.57 13.62
CA SER A 360 -11.69 -4.86 14.34
C SER A 360 -10.34 -5.53 14.12
N VAL A 361 -9.58 -5.10 13.11
CA VAL A 361 -8.28 -5.69 12.80
C VAL A 361 -7.27 -5.45 13.92
N VAL A 362 -6.62 -6.53 14.34
CA VAL A 362 -5.46 -6.48 15.23
C VAL A 362 -4.22 -6.23 14.40
N THR A 363 -3.49 -5.17 14.73
CA THR A 363 -2.25 -4.77 14.05
C THR A 363 -1.03 -5.05 14.93
N GLN A 364 0.08 -5.47 14.32
CA GLN A 364 1.34 -5.75 15.03
C GLN A 364 2.10 -4.48 15.42
N THR A 365 1.82 -3.40 14.70
CA THR A 365 2.30 -2.04 14.97
C THR A 365 1.09 -1.15 15.19
N ASP A 366 1.18 -0.17 16.09
CA ASP A 366 0.11 0.81 16.31
C ASP A 366 -0.04 1.70 15.07
N VAL A 367 -1.19 1.57 14.38
CA VAL A 367 -1.49 2.30 13.15
C VAL A 367 -2.96 2.71 13.06
N SER A 368 -3.19 3.83 12.39
CA SER A 368 -4.49 4.28 11.89
C SER A 368 -4.47 4.32 10.37
N ILE A 369 -5.45 3.64 9.77
CA ILE A 369 -5.72 3.71 8.33
C ILE A 369 -7.17 4.16 8.18
N LEU A 370 -7.37 5.42 7.78
CA LEU A 370 -8.68 6.05 7.71
C LEU A 370 -8.96 6.54 6.29
N HIS A 371 -10.10 6.18 5.73
CA HIS A 371 -10.61 6.78 4.51
C HIS A 371 -11.64 7.84 4.86
N VAL A 372 -11.39 9.08 4.45
CA VAL A 372 -12.18 10.26 4.81
C VAL A 372 -12.79 10.89 3.57
N GLN A 373 -14.08 11.15 3.66
CA GLN A 373 -14.87 11.83 2.65
C GLN A 373 -15.47 13.09 3.26
N ILE A 374 -15.20 14.24 2.64
CA ILE A 374 -15.82 15.53 2.99
C ILE A 374 -16.82 15.86 1.89
N MET A 375 -18.07 16.08 2.30
CA MET A 375 -19.20 16.17 1.37
C MET A 375 -19.48 17.59 0.89
N GLU A 376 -19.16 18.60 1.69
CA GLU A 376 -19.49 20.01 1.43
C GLU A 376 -18.26 20.92 1.58
N PRO A 377 -18.19 22.04 0.83
CA PRO A 377 -17.05 22.96 0.86
C PRO A 377 -16.91 23.64 2.21
N ASN A 378 -15.67 24.01 2.57
CA ASN A 378 -15.32 24.69 3.83
C ASN A 378 -15.64 23.87 5.11
N VAL A 379 -15.98 22.58 4.96
CA VAL A 379 -16.08 21.65 6.09
C VAL A 379 -14.70 21.23 6.54
N THR A 380 -14.51 21.20 7.86
CA THR A 380 -13.28 20.78 8.53
C THR A 380 -13.49 19.44 9.23
N TRP A 381 -12.71 18.44 8.82
CA TRP A 381 -12.57 17.17 9.51
C TRP A 381 -11.42 17.23 10.52
N THR A 382 -11.60 16.63 11.70
CA THR A 382 -10.56 16.63 12.74
C THR A 382 -10.29 15.22 13.23
N HIS A 383 -9.05 14.96 13.63
CA HIS A 383 -8.64 13.67 14.17
C HIS A 383 -7.51 13.85 15.19
N ILE A 384 -7.60 13.13 16.30
CA ILE A 384 -6.54 13.10 17.32
C ILE A 384 -5.62 11.92 17.00
N LEU A 385 -4.42 12.24 16.55
CA LEU A 385 -3.36 11.27 16.33
C LEU A 385 -2.81 10.82 17.69
N PRO A 386 -2.77 9.51 17.98
CA PRO A 386 -2.03 8.96 19.11
C PRO A 386 -0.60 9.50 19.16
N GLU A 387 -0.04 9.69 20.36
CA GLU A 387 1.33 10.22 20.51
C GLU A 387 2.39 9.29 19.91
N SER A 388 2.11 7.98 19.86
CA SER A 388 2.89 6.95 19.17
C SER A 388 2.98 7.19 17.67
N HIS A 389 1.97 7.82 17.05
CA HIS A 389 1.91 8.07 15.61
C HIS A 389 2.81 9.24 15.22
N LYS A 390 4.11 8.95 15.14
CA LYS A 390 5.13 9.91 14.67
C LYS A 390 5.12 10.05 13.15
N THR A 391 4.70 9.01 12.44
CA THR A 391 4.50 9.05 10.99
C THR A 391 3.04 9.34 10.70
N ALA A 392 2.76 10.32 9.84
CA ALA A 392 1.43 10.57 9.30
C ALA A 392 1.52 11.08 7.86
N ILE A 393 0.75 10.47 6.96
CA ILE A 393 0.76 10.70 5.51
C ILE A 393 -0.68 10.80 5.04
N ILE A 394 -0.99 11.83 4.26
CA ILE A 394 -2.30 11.98 3.61
C ILE A 394 -2.12 11.83 2.10
N TYR A 395 -2.85 10.92 1.48
CA TYR A 395 -2.97 10.87 0.02
C TYR A 395 -4.36 11.35 -0.39
N VAL A 396 -4.41 12.42 -1.19
CA VAL A 396 -5.66 13.00 -1.67
C VAL A 396 -6.09 12.26 -2.93
N ARG A 397 -7.21 11.55 -2.86
CA ARG A 397 -7.76 10.83 -4.02
C ARG A 397 -8.48 11.77 -4.96
N ARG A 398 -9.34 12.64 -4.42
CA ARG A 398 -10.19 13.56 -5.17
C ARG A 398 -10.30 14.91 -4.47
N GLY A 399 -10.51 15.95 -5.27
CA GLY A 399 -10.69 17.31 -4.80
C GLY A 399 -9.40 17.93 -4.31
N SER A 400 -9.51 18.85 -3.37
CA SER A 400 -8.36 19.43 -2.70
C SER A 400 -8.70 19.75 -1.27
N ILE A 401 -7.68 19.64 -0.42
CA ILE A 401 -7.79 19.88 1.01
C ILE A 401 -6.75 20.91 1.45
N TYR A 402 -6.94 21.46 2.64
CA TYR A 402 -6.01 22.30 3.36
C TYR A 402 -5.66 21.65 4.69
N VAL A 403 -4.38 21.70 5.05
CA VAL A 403 -3.91 21.38 6.42
C VAL A 403 -3.19 22.61 6.94
N GLY A 404 -3.84 23.34 7.86
CA GLY A 404 -3.45 24.72 8.14
C GLY A 404 -3.68 25.59 6.89
N GLU A 405 -2.67 26.33 6.47
CA GLU A 405 -2.76 27.22 5.29
C GLU A 405 -2.32 26.54 3.97
N GLU A 406 -1.76 25.33 4.05
CA GLU A 406 -1.16 24.67 2.89
C GLU A 406 -2.18 23.80 2.15
N ARG A 407 -2.34 24.08 0.84
CA ARG A 407 -3.25 23.35 -0.06
C ARG A 407 -2.60 22.08 -0.59
N VAL A 408 -3.32 20.96 -0.50
CA VAL A 408 -2.94 19.67 -1.09
C VAL A 408 -3.96 19.28 -2.17
N PRO A 409 -3.59 19.32 -3.47
CA PRO A 409 -4.49 18.95 -4.56
C PRO A 409 -4.68 17.43 -4.69
N ALA A 410 -5.65 17.01 -5.51
CA ALA A 410 -5.86 15.61 -5.87
C ALA A 410 -4.60 14.97 -6.46
N HIS A 411 -4.37 13.72 -6.05
CA HIS A 411 -3.25 12.86 -6.42
C HIS A 411 -1.88 13.34 -5.92
N TYR A 412 -1.87 14.22 -4.91
CA TYR A 412 -0.68 14.56 -4.15
C TYR A 412 -0.69 13.82 -2.81
N THR A 413 0.51 13.65 -2.29
CA THR A 413 0.78 13.08 -0.98
C THR A 413 1.35 14.18 -0.09
N ALA A 414 0.74 14.42 1.06
CA ALA A 414 1.27 15.28 2.09
C ALA A 414 1.87 14.45 3.23
N TYR A 415 3.13 14.72 3.56
CA TYR A 415 3.80 14.15 4.72
C TYR A 415 3.71 15.14 5.87
N LEU A 416 3.27 14.69 7.04
CA LEU A 416 3.07 15.54 8.20
C LEU A 416 4.27 15.44 9.15
N LYS A 417 4.53 16.51 9.90
CA LYS A 417 5.61 16.52 10.90
C LYS A 417 5.30 15.57 12.06
N SER A 418 6.32 15.10 12.76
CA SER A 418 6.18 14.17 13.90
C SER A 418 5.67 14.79 15.21
N HIS A 419 5.50 16.12 15.28
CA HIS A 419 4.93 16.84 16.43
C HIS A 419 3.47 17.29 16.23
N GLY A 420 2.72 17.32 17.33
CA GLY A 420 1.33 17.79 17.42
C GLY A 420 0.30 16.68 17.27
N THR A 421 -0.67 16.57 18.16
CA THR A 421 -1.62 15.44 18.15
C THR A 421 -2.92 15.76 17.44
N ASN A 422 -3.28 17.05 17.29
CA ASN A 422 -4.51 17.44 16.60
C ASN A 422 -4.27 17.60 15.10
N LEU A 423 -4.94 16.81 14.28
CA LEU A 423 -4.99 16.99 12.83
C LEU A 423 -6.32 17.63 12.45
N SER A 424 -6.25 18.67 11.61
CA SER A 424 -7.41 19.38 11.07
C SER A 424 -7.23 19.49 9.56
N VAL A 425 -8.22 19.02 8.82
CA VAL A 425 -8.22 18.97 7.36
C VAL A 425 -9.48 19.63 6.85
N THR A 426 -9.33 20.71 6.09
CA THR A 426 -10.46 21.50 5.56
C THR A 426 -10.58 21.30 4.07
N SER A 427 -11.78 21.05 3.58
CA SER A 427 -12.03 20.99 2.13
C SER A 427 -11.89 22.36 1.46
N ASP A 428 -11.44 22.39 0.21
CA ASP A 428 -11.22 23.65 -0.51
C ASP A 428 -12.54 24.45 -0.69
N PRO A 429 -12.62 25.71 -0.22
CA PRO A 429 -13.81 26.54 -0.32
C PRO A 429 -14.28 26.81 -1.75
N LYS A 430 -13.37 26.71 -2.74
CA LYS A 430 -13.69 26.91 -4.15
C LYS A 430 -14.28 25.67 -4.82
N SER A 431 -14.36 24.55 -4.11
CA SER A 431 -14.97 23.32 -4.62
C SER A 431 -16.47 23.51 -4.79
N SER A 432 -16.98 23.30 -6.00
CA SER A 432 -18.41 23.30 -6.25
C SER A 432 -19.00 21.93 -5.96
N SER A 433 -19.92 21.88 -4.99
CA SER A 433 -20.83 20.75 -4.81
C SER A 433 -21.76 20.72 -6.03
N LYS A 434 -21.44 19.89 -7.05
CA LYS A 434 -22.40 19.60 -8.12
C LYS A 434 -23.53 18.82 -7.46
N SER A 435 -24.68 19.45 -7.23
CA SER A 435 -25.74 19.04 -6.29
C SER A 435 -26.46 17.70 -6.57
N ASN A 436 -26.00 16.85 -7.49
CA ASN A 436 -26.78 15.70 -7.97
C ASN A 436 -26.04 14.35 -7.98
N ASN A 437 -24.82 14.25 -7.46
CA ASN A 437 -24.16 12.97 -7.27
C ASN A 437 -23.65 12.91 -5.82
N ASP A 438 -23.95 11.84 -5.07
CA ASP A 438 -23.51 11.53 -3.69
C ASP A 438 -21.98 11.41 -3.53
N GLN A 439 -21.25 12.32 -4.13
CA GLN A 439 -19.87 12.21 -4.53
C GLN A 439 -19.08 13.26 -3.76
N PRO A 440 -18.18 12.86 -2.85
CA PRO A 440 -17.55 13.79 -1.89
C PRO A 440 -16.70 14.84 -2.59
N ILE A 441 -16.79 16.11 -2.18
CA ILE A 441 -15.98 17.17 -2.80
C ILE A 441 -14.48 17.00 -2.53
N ALA A 442 -14.11 16.35 -1.42
CA ALA A 442 -12.74 15.93 -1.11
C ALA A 442 -12.75 14.52 -0.54
N ASP A 443 -11.81 13.69 -0.97
CA ASP A 443 -11.69 12.28 -0.60
C ASP A 443 -10.21 11.94 -0.47
N PHE A 444 -9.82 11.43 0.69
CA PHE A 444 -8.42 11.15 1.00
C PHE A 444 -8.28 9.96 1.96
N ILE A 445 -7.11 9.34 1.95
CA ILE A 445 -6.71 8.33 2.92
C ILE A 445 -5.61 8.88 3.82
N LEU A 446 -5.79 8.73 5.14
CA LEU A 446 -4.79 9.02 6.16
C LEU A 446 -4.13 7.71 6.59
N LEU A 447 -2.80 7.69 6.53
CA LEU A 447 -1.94 6.64 7.03
C LEU A 447 -1.11 7.21 8.17
N ALA A 448 -1.39 6.80 9.40
CA ALA A 448 -0.63 7.23 10.57
C ALA A 448 -0.18 6.03 11.39
N GLY A 449 1.00 6.09 11.99
CA GLY A 449 1.52 4.95 12.73
C GLY A 449 2.80 5.19 13.48
N GLU A 450 3.08 4.27 14.39
CA GLU A 450 4.32 4.20 15.14
C GLU A 450 5.47 3.69 14.24
N PRO A 451 6.57 4.45 14.10
CA PRO A 451 7.76 3.96 13.43
C PRO A 451 8.30 2.74 14.15
N ILE A 452 8.60 1.67 13.40
CA ILE A 452 9.12 0.42 13.95
C ILE A 452 10.55 0.60 14.50
N ASN A 453 11.30 1.58 13.99
CA ASN A 453 12.69 1.88 14.39
C ASN A 453 13.65 0.68 14.26
N GLU A 454 13.47 -0.11 13.21
CA GLU A 454 14.34 -1.23 12.83
C GLU A 454 14.86 -1.03 11.39
N PRO A 455 15.97 -1.67 11.00
CA PRO A 455 16.42 -1.68 9.61
C PRO A 455 15.35 -2.22 8.67
N ILE A 456 15.20 -1.62 7.49
CA ILE A 456 14.25 -2.05 6.47
C ILE A 456 15.00 -2.28 5.16
N MET A 457 14.95 -3.51 4.66
CA MET A 457 15.56 -3.92 3.41
C MET A 457 14.45 -4.40 2.46
N PRO A 458 13.79 -3.50 1.72
CA PRO A 458 12.85 -3.88 0.67
C PRO A 458 13.62 -4.30 -0.60
N GLN A 459 13.26 -5.45 -1.17
CA GLN A 459 13.71 -5.87 -2.49
C GLN A 459 12.56 -6.59 -3.20
N GLY A 460 12.04 -5.98 -4.27
CA GLY A 460 10.91 -6.51 -5.02
C GLY A 460 9.71 -6.75 -4.10
N SER A 461 9.26 -8.00 -4.01
CA SER A 461 8.12 -8.42 -3.19
C SER A 461 8.52 -8.98 -1.81
N MET A 462 9.74 -8.71 -1.37
CA MET A 462 10.26 -9.13 -0.08
C MET A 462 10.66 -7.89 0.73
N VAL A 463 10.21 -7.79 1.99
CA VAL A 463 10.64 -6.71 2.89
C VAL A 463 11.15 -7.33 4.18
N MET A 464 12.47 -7.42 4.30
CA MET A 464 13.16 -7.98 5.48
C MET A 464 13.94 -6.88 6.21
N ASN A 465 14.78 -7.24 7.19
CA ASN A 465 15.62 -6.27 7.88
C ASN A 465 17.03 -6.22 7.28
N TYR A 466 17.55 -7.36 6.80
CA TYR A 466 18.94 -7.48 6.34
C TYR A 466 19.10 -8.19 4.98
N PRO A 467 20.20 -7.94 4.22
CA PRO A 467 20.42 -8.54 2.90
C PRO A 467 20.44 -10.08 2.87
N ASN A 468 20.96 -10.74 3.91
CA ASN A 468 20.97 -12.20 4.01
C ASN A 468 19.55 -12.78 4.13
N GLU A 469 18.65 -12.08 4.82
CA GLU A 469 17.24 -12.49 4.95
C GLU A 469 16.50 -12.35 3.61
N ILE A 470 16.82 -11.32 2.82
CA ILE A 470 16.31 -11.17 1.45
C ILE A 470 16.78 -12.32 0.55
N ASN A 471 18.08 -12.65 0.61
CA ASN A 471 18.61 -13.79 -0.14
C ASN A 471 17.90 -15.10 0.26
N GLN A 472 17.66 -15.31 1.56
CA GLN A 472 16.90 -16.46 2.05
C GLN A 472 15.45 -16.44 1.56
N ALA A 473 14.80 -15.27 1.53
CA ALA A 473 13.43 -15.12 1.02
C ALA A 473 13.30 -15.56 -0.44
N TYR A 474 14.22 -15.14 -1.30
CA TYR A 474 14.23 -15.56 -2.69
C TYR A 474 14.58 -17.04 -2.87
N GLN A 475 15.51 -17.58 -2.09
CA GLN A 475 15.80 -19.02 -2.10
C GLN A 475 14.58 -19.85 -1.68
N ASP A 476 13.85 -19.40 -0.65
CA ASP A 476 12.64 -20.06 -0.20
C ASP A 476 11.53 -20.02 -1.27
N TYR A 477 11.36 -18.89 -1.96
CA TYR A 477 10.46 -18.81 -3.11
C TYR A 477 10.88 -19.77 -4.24
N GLN A 478 12.15 -19.74 -4.65
CA GLN A 478 12.68 -20.56 -5.75
C GLN A 478 12.62 -22.06 -5.46
N THR A 479 12.70 -22.45 -4.19
CA THR A 479 12.58 -23.86 -3.75
C THR A 479 11.14 -24.26 -3.45
N GLY A 480 10.16 -23.40 -3.73
CA GLY A 480 8.73 -23.69 -3.59
C GLY A 480 8.21 -23.63 -2.15
N LYS A 481 8.98 -23.10 -1.18
CA LYS A 481 8.55 -23.05 0.22
C LYS A 481 7.35 -22.17 0.47
N MET A 482 7.16 -21.15 -0.38
CA MET A 482 6.00 -20.25 -0.37
C MET A 482 4.83 -20.75 -1.22
N GLY A 483 4.93 -21.98 -1.78
CA GLY A 483 4.04 -22.49 -2.82
C GLY A 483 4.70 -22.51 -4.20
N ILE A 484 4.04 -23.18 -5.14
CA ILE A 484 4.47 -23.27 -6.54
C ILE A 484 3.50 -22.45 -7.40
N PRO A 485 3.97 -21.62 -8.35
CA PRO A 485 3.10 -20.88 -9.26
C PRO A 485 2.10 -21.78 -9.99
N TRP A 486 0.89 -21.26 -10.19
CA TRP A 486 -0.16 -21.85 -11.03
C TRP A 486 -0.54 -20.87 -12.14
N ASP A 487 -1.17 -21.38 -13.19
CA ASP A 487 -1.78 -20.54 -14.21
C ASP A 487 -3.10 -19.99 -13.67
N HIS A 488 -3.27 -18.67 -13.67
CA HIS A 488 -4.51 -18.00 -13.24
C HIS A 488 -5.78 -18.47 -13.95
N THR A 489 -5.66 -19.13 -15.10
CA THR A 489 -6.79 -19.67 -15.89
C THR A 489 -7.26 -21.05 -15.44
N VAL A 490 -6.56 -21.71 -14.51
CA VAL A 490 -6.98 -23.03 -14.02
C VAL A 490 -8.34 -22.99 -13.32
N SER A 491 -9.07 -24.11 -13.42
CA SER A 491 -10.36 -24.28 -12.73
C SER A 491 -10.19 -24.21 -11.20
N ASP A 492 -11.29 -24.00 -10.49
CA ASP A 492 -11.26 -24.01 -9.02
C ASP A 492 -10.83 -25.37 -8.48
N GLU A 493 -11.28 -26.45 -9.11
CA GLU A 493 -10.93 -27.82 -8.77
C GLU A 493 -9.43 -28.09 -9.00
N ASP A 494 -8.89 -27.66 -10.14
CA ASP A 494 -7.47 -27.85 -10.48
C ASP A 494 -6.56 -26.99 -9.59
N TRP A 495 -6.94 -25.75 -9.31
CA TRP A 495 -6.22 -24.91 -8.34
C TRP A 495 -6.21 -25.55 -6.96
N LYS A 496 -7.36 -26.05 -6.49
CA LYS A 496 -7.45 -26.71 -5.19
C LYS A 496 -6.56 -27.94 -5.15
N ALA A 497 -6.64 -28.81 -6.17
CA ALA A 497 -5.77 -29.97 -6.31
C ALA A 497 -4.29 -29.60 -6.39
N HIS A 498 -3.94 -28.47 -7.01
CA HIS A 498 -2.57 -27.93 -7.05
C HIS A 498 -2.09 -27.54 -5.64
N THR A 499 -2.89 -26.81 -4.87
CA THR A 499 -2.53 -26.42 -3.49
C THR A 499 -2.49 -27.60 -2.52
N GLU A 500 -3.27 -28.66 -2.77
CA GLU A 500 -3.24 -29.91 -1.98
C GLU A 500 -2.05 -30.79 -2.34
N ARG A 501 -1.64 -30.82 -3.61
CA ARG A 501 -0.46 -31.56 -4.09
C ARG A 501 0.85 -30.92 -3.61
N TYR A 502 0.86 -29.59 -3.53
CA TYR A 502 2.02 -28.81 -3.11
C TYR A 502 1.63 -27.95 -1.91
N PRO A 503 1.32 -28.58 -0.76
CA PRO A 503 0.99 -27.82 0.43
C PRO A 503 2.15 -26.89 0.73
N SER A 504 1.86 -25.62 0.99
CA SER A 504 2.91 -24.74 1.48
C SER A 504 3.49 -25.37 2.75
N PHE A 505 4.82 -25.24 2.94
CA PHE A 505 5.51 -25.79 4.12
C PHE A 505 5.02 -25.18 5.44
N TYR A 506 4.08 -24.23 5.39
CA TYR A 506 3.50 -23.52 6.51
C TYR A 506 2.11 -24.04 6.92
N LYS A 507 1.48 -24.91 6.11
CA LYS A 507 0.13 -25.43 6.38
C LYS A 507 0.12 -26.48 7.50
N GLU A 508 1.23 -27.20 7.67
CA GLU A 508 1.42 -28.18 8.73
C GLU A 508 2.85 -28.03 9.24
N GLY A 509 3.04 -27.72 10.52
CA GLY A 509 4.36 -27.58 11.15
C GLY A 509 5.12 -28.90 11.28
N LYS A 510 5.18 -29.72 10.23
CA LYS A 510 5.86 -31.02 10.20
C LYS A 510 6.46 -31.31 8.81
N ASP A 511 7.68 -31.81 8.89
CA ASP A 511 8.39 -32.66 7.93
C ASP A 511 9.14 -31.99 6.76
N LEU A 512 10.41 -31.70 7.06
CA LEU A 512 11.53 -31.37 6.19
C LEU A 512 11.90 -32.41 5.10
N PHE A 513 11.15 -33.51 4.95
CA PHE A 513 11.55 -34.65 4.11
C PHE A 513 11.08 -34.58 2.64
N TYR A 514 10.13 -33.72 2.30
CA TYR A 514 9.51 -33.72 0.96
C TYR A 514 10.34 -33.04 -0.13
N VAL A 515 11.26 -32.12 0.22
CA VAL A 515 12.04 -31.33 -0.75
C VAL A 515 13.01 -32.19 -1.55
N GLN A 516 13.62 -33.21 -0.93
CA GLN A 516 14.59 -34.05 -1.64
C GLN A 516 13.92 -34.87 -2.75
N SER A 517 12.68 -35.34 -2.53
CA SER A 517 11.91 -36.10 -3.51
C SER A 517 11.46 -35.23 -4.69
N ALA A 518 10.91 -34.04 -4.44
CA ALA A 518 10.43 -33.16 -5.50
C ALA A 518 11.57 -32.60 -6.38
N VAL A 519 12.71 -32.26 -5.78
CA VAL A 519 13.91 -31.81 -6.51
C VAL A 519 14.52 -32.97 -7.34
N ASN A 520 14.49 -34.19 -6.82
CA ASN A 520 14.95 -35.36 -7.57
C ASN A 520 14.01 -35.68 -8.75
N ASN A 521 12.70 -35.54 -8.58
CA ASN A 521 11.72 -35.75 -9.66
C ASN A 521 11.84 -34.69 -10.78
N LEU A 522 12.13 -33.43 -10.44
CA LEU A 522 12.40 -32.37 -11.43
C LEU A 522 13.71 -32.62 -12.21
N LYS A 523 14.74 -33.14 -11.54
CA LYS A 523 15.99 -33.56 -12.21
C LYS A 523 15.80 -34.78 -13.11
N GLU A 524 15.00 -35.75 -12.69
CA GLU A 524 14.65 -36.90 -13.53
C GLU A 524 13.84 -36.52 -14.76
N TRP A 525 12.96 -35.53 -14.64
CA TRP A 525 12.18 -35.00 -15.77
C TRP A 525 13.09 -34.27 -16.79
N SER A 526 13.98 -33.40 -16.32
CA SER A 526 14.99 -32.73 -17.18
C SER A 526 15.89 -33.72 -17.91
N ASN A 527 16.38 -34.75 -17.21
CA ASN A 527 17.26 -35.76 -17.80
C ASN A 527 16.53 -36.66 -18.82
N LYS A 528 15.21 -36.85 -18.69
CA LYS A 528 14.39 -37.58 -19.67
C LYS A 528 14.14 -36.77 -20.93
N GLU A 529 13.91 -35.46 -20.83
CA GLU A 529 13.81 -34.57 -21.99
C GLU A 529 15.14 -34.51 -22.76
N ASP A 530 16.27 -34.37 -22.07
CA ASP A 530 17.59 -34.34 -22.71
C ASP A 530 17.93 -35.67 -23.41
N ALA A 531 17.49 -36.80 -22.84
CA ALA A 531 17.66 -38.12 -23.46
C ALA A 531 16.75 -38.33 -24.69
N GLU A 532 15.54 -37.77 -24.71
CA GLU A 532 14.66 -37.80 -25.88
C GLU A 532 15.13 -36.88 -27.01
N VAL A 533 15.69 -35.70 -26.67
CA VAL A 533 16.30 -34.78 -27.64
C VAL A 533 17.57 -35.39 -28.25
N SER A 534 18.38 -36.09 -27.46
CA SER A 534 19.55 -36.84 -27.95
C SER A 534 19.19 -37.97 -28.91
N LYS A 535 18.05 -38.67 -28.70
CA LYS A 535 17.59 -39.74 -29.60
C LYS A 535 16.99 -39.26 -30.91
N ARG A 536 16.48 -38.02 -30.97
CA ARG A 536 15.94 -37.40 -32.19
C ARG A 536 16.99 -36.64 -33.02
N GLY A 537 18.22 -36.50 -32.50
CA GLY A 537 19.32 -35.81 -33.17
C GLY A 537 20.11 -36.61 -34.21
N ASN A 538 19.69 -37.84 -34.56
CA ASN A 538 20.39 -38.68 -35.54
C ASN A 538 19.64 -38.84 -36.89
N ASP A 539 18.53 -38.13 -37.12
CA ASP A 539 17.76 -38.19 -38.38
C ASP A 539 17.38 -36.80 -38.93
N VAL A 540 18.24 -35.78 -38.77
CA VAL A 540 18.12 -34.50 -39.49
C VAL A 540 19.48 -34.04 -40.01
#